data_AF-A0A7C3I621-F1
#
_entry.id   AF-A0A7C3I621-F1
#
_cell.length_a   1.000
_cell.length_b   1.000
_cell.length_c   1.000
_cell.angle_alpha   90.00
_cell.angle_beta   90.00
_cell.angle_gamma   90.00
#
_symmetry.space_group_name_H-M   'P 1'
#
loop_
_entity.id
_entity.type
_entity.pdbx_description
1 polymer ?
#
loop_
_entity_poly.entity_id
_entity_poly.type
_entity_poly.pdbx_seq_one_letter_code
_entity_poly.pdbx_strand_id
1 'polypeptide(L)'
;MKGLRRYLDKIKPNFQKGGRFEKLHSTFDAFETFLFVPKKVTDRGAHIRDAIDLKRTMSVVIMALIPALLFGIWNVGHQHFLSHGIEAG
;
A
#
# COMPACT_ATOMS: atom_id res chain seq x y z
N MET A 1 -6.50 6.46 -19.57
CA MET A 1 -5.83 5.29 -18.91
C MET A 1 -6.59 3.97 -19.14
N LYS A 2 -6.77 3.51 -20.39
CA LYS A 2 -7.39 2.20 -20.69
C LYS A 2 -6.36 1.07 -20.86
N GLY A 3 -5.11 1.40 -21.16
CA GLY A 3 -4.02 0.44 -21.40
C GLY A 3 -3.55 -0.29 -20.14
N LEU A 4 -3.18 0.45 -19.09
CA LEU A 4 -2.72 -0.14 -17.83
C LEU A 4 -3.79 -1.02 -17.17
N ARG A 5 -5.06 -0.60 -17.24
CA ARG A 5 -6.18 -1.38 -16.71
C ARG A 5 -6.44 -2.66 -17.52
N ARG A 6 -6.39 -2.59 -18.86
CA ARG A 6 -6.47 -3.78 -19.72
C ARG A 6 -5.30 -4.75 -19.52
N TYR A 7 -4.11 -4.25 -19.23
CA TYR A 7 -2.92 -5.07 -18.95
C TYR A 7 -3.08 -5.82 -17.62
N LEU A 8 -3.50 -5.12 -16.56
CA LEU A 8 -3.79 -5.74 -15.27
C LEU A 8 -4.95 -6.74 -15.37
N ASP A 9 -6.03 -6.39 -16.06
CA ASP A 9 -7.19 -7.28 -16.28
C ASP A 9 -6.80 -8.58 -17.03
N LYS A 10 -5.81 -8.53 -17.94
CA LYS A 10 -5.29 -9.73 -18.63
C LYS A 10 -4.44 -10.63 -17.73
N ILE A 11 -3.77 -10.06 -16.74
CA ILE A 11 -2.85 -10.77 -15.85
C ILE A 11 -3.59 -11.33 -14.63
N LYS A 12 -4.65 -10.66 -14.20
CA LYS A 12 -5.52 -11.00 -13.07
C LYS A 12 -5.97 -12.47 -13.00
N PRO A 13 -6.32 -13.16 -14.10
CA PRO A 13 -6.72 -14.58 -14.06
C PRO A 13 -5.62 -15.52 -13.56
N ASN A 14 -4.35 -15.17 -13.75
CA ASN A 14 -3.21 -16.00 -13.32
C ASN A 14 -2.95 -15.94 -11.80
N PHE A 15 -3.51 -14.92 -11.14
CA PHE A 15 -3.36 -14.67 -9.71
C PHE A 15 -4.63 -15.00 -8.91
N GLN A 16 -5.77 -15.27 -9.56
CA GLN A 16 -7.02 -15.69 -8.90
C GLN A 16 -6.99 -17.16 -8.46
N LYS A 17 -7.92 -17.56 -7.56
CA LYS A 17 -8.06 -18.95 -7.06
C LYS A 17 -8.12 -19.94 -8.24
N GLY A 18 -7.10 -20.79 -8.37
CA GLY A 18 -6.93 -21.73 -9.50
C GLY A 18 -5.83 -21.39 -10.51
N GLY A 19 -5.13 -20.25 -10.38
CA GLY A 19 -3.99 -19.86 -11.23
C GLY A 19 -2.62 -20.29 -10.66
N ARG A 20 -1.59 -20.42 -11.52
CA ARG A 20 -0.22 -20.83 -11.11
C ARG A 20 0.41 -19.95 -10.01
N PHE A 21 -0.06 -18.71 -9.84
CA PHE A 21 0.47 -17.74 -8.87
C PHE A 21 -0.53 -17.35 -7.76
N GLU A 22 -1.46 -18.25 -7.41
CA GLU A 22 -2.46 -18.03 -6.35
C GLU A 22 -1.85 -17.57 -5.02
N LYS A 23 -0.63 -18.00 -4.67
CA LYS A 23 0.08 -17.54 -3.46
C LYS A 23 0.44 -16.04 -3.48
N LEU A 24 0.58 -15.43 -4.66
CA LEU A 24 0.90 -14.01 -4.83
C LEU A 24 -0.35 -13.14 -5.04
N HIS A 25 -1.55 -13.73 -4.91
CA HIS A 25 -2.82 -13.01 -5.04
C HIS A 25 -2.89 -11.80 -4.11
N SER A 26 -2.43 -11.93 -2.86
CA SER A 26 -2.49 -10.85 -1.86
C SER A 26 -1.67 -9.63 -2.29
N THR A 27 -0.45 -9.86 -2.79
CA THR A 27 0.44 -8.79 -3.26
C THR A 27 -0.09 -8.13 -4.54
N PHE A 28 -0.62 -8.93 -5.47
CA PHE A 28 -1.22 -8.40 -6.70
C PHE A 28 -2.47 -7.56 -6.42
N ASP A 29 -3.33 -8.02 -5.51
CA ASP A 29 -4.54 -7.30 -5.09
C ASP A 29 -4.20 -6.00 -4.33
N ALA A 30 -3.16 -6.02 -3.48
CA ALA A 30 -2.64 -4.82 -2.84
C ALA A 30 -2.13 -3.80 -3.86
N PHE A 31 -1.39 -4.25 -4.87
CA PHE A 31 -0.87 -3.39 -5.94
C PHE A 31 -1.98 -2.83 -6.83
N GLU A 32 -2.98 -3.65 -7.18
CA GLU A 32 -4.14 -3.20 -7.96
C GLU A 32 -4.96 -2.17 -7.17
N THR A 33 -5.20 -2.42 -5.87
CA THR A 33 -5.98 -1.50 -5.04
C THR A 33 -5.22 -0.21 -4.72
N PHE A 34 -3.89 -0.23 -4.71
CA PHE A 34 -3.06 0.97 -4.61
C PHE A 34 -3.24 1.87 -5.85
N LEU A 35 -3.25 1.27 -7.06
CA LEU A 35 -3.35 2.02 -8.32
C LEU A 35 -4.79 2.38 -8.73
N PHE A 36 -5.78 1.56 -8.36
CA PHE A 36 -7.16 1.70 -8.81
C PHE A 36 -8.17 1.66 -7.66
N VAL A 37 -9.16 2.56 -7.74
CA VAL A 37 -10.31 2.55 -6.81
C VAL A 37 -11.13 1.28 -7.02
N PRO A 38 -11.48 0.53 -5.95
CA PRO A 38 -12.38 -0.60 -6.06
C PRO A 38 -13.76 -0.16 -6.55
N LYS A 39 -14.34 -0.88 -7.51
CA LYS A 39 -15.66 -0.58 -8.10
C LYS A 39 -16.85 -1.03 -7.23
N LYS A 40 -16.61 -1.40 -5.97
CA LYS A 40 -17.66 -1.94 -5.09
C LYS A 40 -18.51 -0.79 -4.55
N VAL A 41 -19.77 -0.76 -4.96
CA VAL A 41 -20.76 0.22 -4.48
C VAL A 41 -21.71 -0.46 -3.50
N THR A 42 -22.36 0.33 -2.65
CA THR A 42 -23.37 -0.19 -1.73
C THR A 42 -24.65 -0.51 -2.49
N ASP A 43 -25.06 -1.79 -2.50
CA ASP A 43 -26.24 -2.27 -3.25
C ASP A 43 -27.57 -2.09 -2.48
N ARG A 44 -27.53 -1.84 -1.16
CA ARG A 44 -28.71 -1.65 -0.29
C ARG A 44 -28.60 -0.35 0.52
N GLY A 45 -29.74 0.16 1.01
CA GLY A 45 -29.80 1.40 1.79
C GLY A 45 -28.93 1.35 3.05
N ALA A 46 -28.22 2.45 3.32
CA ALA A 46 -27.42 2.64 4.53
C ALA A 46 -27.95 3.87 5.30
N HIS A 47 -27.94 3.80 6.63
CA HIS A 47 -28.38 4.90 7.50
C HIS A 47 -27.50 6.15 7.35
N ILE A 48 -26.20 5.97 7.15
CA ILE A 48 -25.21 7.01 6.83
C ILE A 48 -24.30 6.47 5.73
N ARG A 49 -24.02 7.29 4.70
CA ARG A 49 -23.11 6.95 3.61
C ARG A 49 -21.82 7.77 3.77
N ASP A 50 -20.72 7.09 4.02
CA ASP A 50 -19.38 7.72 4.02
C ASP A 50 -18.78 7.67 2.61
N ALA A 51 -18.11 8.75 2.22
CA ALA A 51 -17.38 8.88 0.96
C ALA A 51 -15.88 8.59 1.12
N ILE A 52 -15.39 8.42 2.34
CA ILE A 52 -13.98 8.19 2.62
C ILE A 52 -13.61 6.75 2.27
N ASP A 53 -12.72 6.60 1.29
CA ASP A 53 -12.04 5.32 1.04
C ASP A 53 -10.94 5.14 2.09
N LEU A 54 -11.25 4.34 3.12
CA LEU A 54 -10.35 4.09 4.24
C LEU A 54 -9.00 3.54 3.78
N LYS A 55 -8.99 2.62 2.81
CA LYS A 55 -7.76 1.99 2.33
C LYS A 55 -6.84 3.00 1.63
N ARG A 56 -7.38 3.86 0.77
CA ARG A 56 -6.64 4.95 0.11
C ARG A 56 -6.10 5.95 1.12
N THR A 57 -6.94 6.36 2.07
CA THR A 57 -6.54 7.30 3.12
C THR A 57 -5.37 6.72 3.93
N MET A 58 -5.45 5.44 4.30
CA MET A 58 -4.37 4.75 5.00
C MET A 58 -3.08 4.64 4.17
N SER A 59 -3.16 4.42 2.85
CA SER A 59 -1.97 4.42 1.99
C SER A 59 -1.29 5.78 1.92
N VAL A 60 -2.05 6.88 1.87
CA VAL A 60 -1.48 8.24 1.89
C VAL A 60 -0.78 8.53 3.22
N VAL A 61 -1.39 8.13 4.34
CA VAL A 61 -0.79 8.27 5.67
C VAL A 61 0.55 7.53 5.74
N ILE A 62 0.61 6.27 5.29
CA ILE A 62 1.85 5.49 5.27
C ILE A 62 2.93 6.20 4.44
N MET A 63 2.59 6.67 3.23
CA MET A 63 3.54 7.39 2.38
C MET A 63 4.07 8.67 3.05
N ALA A 64 3.22 9.41 3.77
CA ALA A 64 3.60 10.60 4.51
C ALA A 64 4.52 10.31 5.71
N LEU A 65 4.43 9.11 6.30
CA LEU A 65 5.25 8.70 7.44
C LEU A 65 6.64 8.19 7.07
N ILE A 66 6.87 7.76 5.81
CA ILE A 66 8.16 7.22 5.35
C ILE A 66 9.33 8.19 5.62
N PRO A 67 9.25 9.49 5.27
CA PRO A 67 10.36 10.41 5.54
C PRO A 67 10.68 10.57 7.02
N ALA A 68 9.65 10.65 7.87
CA ALA A 68 9.80 10.76 9.32
C ALA A 68 10.42 9.50 9.92
N LEU A 69 10.03 8.32 9.40
CA LEU A 69 10.61 7.04 9.82
C LEU A 69 12.09 6.93 9.45
N LEU A 70 12.47 7.30 8.22
CA LEU A 70 13.88 7.29 7.79
C LEU A 70 14.73 8.25 8.62
N PHE A 71 14.23 9.46 8.86
CA PHE A 71 14.91 10.43 9.73
C PHE A 71 15.02 9.92 11.17
N GLY A 72 13.98 9.26 11.69
CA GLY A 72 14.00 8.65 13.01
C GLY A 72 15.07 7.57 13.14
N ILE A 73 15.17 6.66 12.16
CA ILE A 73 16.20 5.60 12.14
C ILE A 73 17.60 6.22 12.14
N TRP A 74 17.84 7.21 11.27
CA TRP A 74 19.13 7.87 11.19
C TRP A 74 19.49 8.61 12.49
N ASN A 75 18.55 9.38 13.04
CA ASN A 75 18.76 10.16 14.26
C ASN A 75 19.03 9.24 15.46
N VAL A 76 18.27 8.15 15.62
CA VAL A 76 18.50 7.17 16.70
C VAL A 76 19.88 6.53 16.58
N GLY A 77 20.29 6.13 15.37
CA GLY A 77 21.63 5.60 15.12
C GLY A 77 22.72 6.61 15.45
N HIS A 78 22.57 7.86 14.99
CA HIS A 78 23.51 8.95 15.27
C HIS A 78 23.67 9.19 16.79
N GLN A 79 22.56 9.28 17.53
CA GLN A 79 22.61 9.47 18.99
C GLN A 79 23.24 8.28 19.71
N HIS A 80 22.98 7.06 19.24
CA HIS A 80 23.59 5.84 19.77
C HIS A 80 25.12 5.87 19.62
N PHE A 81 25.65 6.14 18.43
CA PHE A 81 27.10 6.19 18.21
C PHE A 81 27.77 7.35 18.96
N LEU A 82 27.13 8.52 19.01
CA LEU A 82 27.59 9.67 19.80
C LEU A 82 27.74 9.32 21.29
N SER A 83 26.77 8.60 21.87
CA SER A 83 26.81 8.20 23.29
C SER A 83 27.91 7.20 23.62
N HIS A 84 28.34 6.39 22.64
CA HIS A 84 29.40 5.40 22.81
C HIS A 84 30.79 5.94 22.47
N GLY A 85 30.91 7.21 22.05
CA GLY A 85 32.19 7.82 21.67
C GLY A 85 32.81 7.20 20.42
N ILE A 86 32.02 6.52 19.60
CA ILE A 86 32.44 5.90 18.35
C ILE A 86 32.05 6.89 17.24
N GLU A 87 33.03 7.42 16.51
CA GLU A 87 32.74 8.24 15.33
C GLU A 87 32.02 7.36 14.29
N ALA A 88 30.74 7.65 14.07
CA ALA A 88 30.00 7.11 12.95
C ALA A 88 30.58 7.73 11.68
N GLY A 89 31.46 6.99 11.00
CA GLY A 89 32.05 7.37 9.72
C GLY A 89 31.02 7.56 8.62
#